data_AF-A0AAD4T5K5-F1
#
_entry.id   AF-A0AAD4T5K5-F1
#
_cell.length_a   1.000
_cell.length_b   1.000
_cell.length_c   1.000
_cell.angle_alpha   90.00
_cell.angle_beta   90.00
_cell.angle_gamma   90.00
#
_symmetry.space_group_name_H-M   'P 1'
#
loop_
_entity.id
_entity.type
_entity.pdbx_description
1 polymer ?
#
loop_
_entity_poly.entity_id
_entity_poly.type
_entity_poly.pdbx_seq_one_letter_code
_entity_poly.pdbx_strand_id
1 'polypeptide(L)'
;MNNRLEKEEMVGIKGNKFFVIGGLGFVGSALCSELIRRGASDVRIFDFLASPTNTCSSESDCYDDLKRIGVRIIQGDVRQKTDVGRALREGADCVFHLASYGASGKEMLQVERVEEVNINGTCHVADACLEYGIKRLVYMSTNSVVGKEIVNGNEENSTYLPMDDYHYDPYGRSKSAAEQLVLKSNGLVSQNGNTRLYTCAIRPGIIYGPGDQGCDLLPRVVSVSKLGLLKCKIVKAPNSHEAKTDWVYLDNLVHALILGSMGLVRNLGGGGGREEHDYNDPVAAGKTYFISDGCPVNTFEFTRPLLRSLDHDLPKYTLDLSYALLFGRIFWALYRTLLYPWLDHSWLPQPLILPADAYKVGVTHYFSIQKAEEELGYVPHVTPQEGMSKTISYWQERKNRELDGPTIYPWIFCLIGIPWLFGAAFLPNVGPVKPFKTISLFFYRSLRNAQIGFVIVTLVHICEAMYAWYLAKKVDPSNANGWFWQTLILATFSLRFLLRRARNKKITK
;
A
#
# COMPACT_ATOMS: atom_id res chain seq x y z
N MET A 1 16.33 -5.01 -34.20
CA MET A 1 16.70 -4.54 -32.85
C MET A 1 15.81 -5.17 -31.77
N ASN A 2 14.48 -5.19 -31.93
CA ASN A 2 13.54 -5.87 -30.99
C ASN A 2 13.88 -7.34 -30.67
N ASN A 3 14.18 -8.18 -31.67
CA ASN A 3 14.46 -9.61 -31.44
C ASN A 3 15.75 -9.91 -30.62
N ARG A 4 16.64 -8.92 -30.42
CA ARG A 4 17.87 -9.11 -29.64
C ARG A 4 17.66 -8.73 -28.17
N LEU A 5 16.94 -7.63 -27.92
CA LEU A 5 16.48 -7.22 -26.59
C LEU A 5 15.51 -8.25 -26.00
N GLU A 6 14.55 -8.76 -26.78
CA GLU A 6 13.65 -9.83 -26.32
C GLU A 6 14.40 -11.13 -25.99
N LYS A 7 15.50 -11.43 -26.69
CA LYS A 7 16.32 -12.60 -26.36
C LYS A 7 17.12 -12.41 -25.08
N GLU A 8 17.65 -11.21 -24.84
CA GLU A 8 18.39 -10.84 -23.63
C GLU A 8 17.48 -10.80 -22.38
N GLU A 9 16.24 -10.32 -22.51
CA GLU A 9 15.24 -10.29 -21.42
C GLU A 9 14.75 -11.67 -20.94
N MET A 10 14.97 -12.71 -21.75
CA MET A 10 14.55 -14.10 -21.48
C MET A 10 15.69 -14.94 -20.87
N VAL A 11 16.94 -14.47 -20.97
CA VAL A 11 18.11 -15.19 -20.45
C VAL A 11 18.06 -15.19 -18.93
N GLY A 12 18.16 -16.38 -18.31
CA GLY A 12 18.09 -16.52 -16.84
C GLY A 12 16.68 -16.67 -16.26
N ILE A 13 15.62 -16.52 -17.07
CA ILE A 13 14.23 -16.84 -16.67
C ILE A 13 13.73 -18.11 -17.35
N LYS A 14 13.93 -18.24 -18.66
CA LYS A 14 13.37 -19.36 -19.41
C LYS A 14 13.87 -20.70 -18.87
N GLY A 15 12.94 -21.59 -18.52
CA GLY A 15 13.26 -22.93 -18.01
C GLY A 15 13.59 -23.01 -16.52
N ASN A 16 13.73 -21.88 -15.82
CA ASN A 16 14.03 -21.85 -14.39
C ASN A 16 12.77 -21.85 -13.52
N LYS A 17 12.92 -22.30 -12.27
CA LYS A 17 11.85 -22.37 -11.27
C LYS A 17 11.95 -21.19 -10.31
N PHE A 18 10.86 -20.47 -10.14
CA PHE A 18 10.79 -19.29 -9.28
C PHE A 18 9.79 -19.47 -8.16
N PHE A 19 10.14 -18.91 -7.01
CA PHE A 19 9.30 -18.94 -5.83
C PHE A 19 9.13 -17.52 -5.29
N VAL A 20 7.90 -17.07 -5.13
CA VAL A 20 7.56 -15.69 -4.74
C VAL A 20 6.82 -15.72 -3.40
N ILE A 21 7.48 -15.23 -2.35
CA ILE A 21 6.89 -15.07 -1.03
C ILE A 21 6.21 -13.70 -0.97
N GLY A 22 4.93 -13.66 -0.58
CA GLY A 22 4.07 -12.48 -0.74
C GLY A 22 3.55 -12.31 -2.18
N GLY A 23 3.40 -13.42 -2.90
CA GLY A 23 3.07 -13.42 -4.32
C GLY A 23 1.63 -13.02 -4.68
N LEU A 24 0.70 -13.00 -3.72
CA LEU A 24 -0.66 -12.47 -3.96
C LEU A 24 -0.75 -10.96 -3.74
N GLY A 25 0.32 -10.34 -3.23
CA GLY A 25 0.40 -8.89 -3.06
C GLY A 25 0.50 -8.13 -4.39
N PHE A 26 0.45 -6.80 -4.28
CA PHE A 26 0.48 -5.88 -5.41
C PHE A 26 1.68 -6.10 -6.34
N VAL A 27 2.89 -6.16 -5.80
CA VAL A 27 4.12 -6.40 -6.59
C VAL A 27 4.27 -7.87 -6.98
N GLY A 28 3.93 -8.78 -6.06
CA GLY A 28 4.13 -10.22 -6.25
C GLY A 28 3.30 -10.81 -7.39
N SER A 29 2.05 -10.38 -7.53
CA SER A 29 1.14 -10.87 -8.58
C SER A 29 1.59 -10.44 -9.97
N ALA A 30 2.04 -9.18 -10.10
CA ALA A 30 2.62 -8.65 -11.34
C ALA A 30 3.94 -9.37 -11.69
N LEU A 31 4.81 -9.61 -10.69
CA LEU A 31 6.05 -10.37 -10.89
C LEU A 31 5.77 -11.80 -11.38
N CYS A 32 4.80 -12.50 -10.77
CA CYS A 32 4.47 -13.87 -11.18
C CYS A 32 3.96 -13.92 -12.63
N SER A 33 3.09 -12.97 -12.99
CA SER A 33 2.56 -12.84 -14.35
C SER A 33 3.69 -12.61 -15.36
N GLU A 34 4.65 -11.73 -15.02
CA GLU A 34 5.79 -11.41 -15.87
C GLU A 34 6.79 -12.58 -15.99
N LEU A 35 7.03 -13.35 -14.91
CA LEU A 35 7.86 -14.54 -14.94
C LEU A 35 7.28 -15.62 -15.87
N ILE A 36 5.96 -15.86 -15.80
CA ILE A 36 5.26 -16.78 -16.72
C ILE A 36 5.36 -16.26 -18.17
N ARG A 37 5.12 -14.97 -18.40
CA ARG A 37 5.23 -14.34 -19.73
C ARG A 37 6.63 -14.53 -20.34
N ARG A 38 7.67 -14.48 -19.51
CA ARG A 38 9.08 -14.70 -19.89
C ARG A 38 9.50 -16.18 -19.96
N GLY A 39 8.56 -17.11 -19.83
CA GLY A 39 8.80 -18.54 -20.05
C GLY A 39 9.47 -19.28 -18.89
N ALA A 40 9.29 -18.82 -17.65
CA ALA A 40 9.61 -19.61 -16.45
C ALA A 40 8.95 -21.00 -16.54
N SER A 41 9.66 -22.05 -16.14
CA SER A 41 9.13 -23.42 -16.21
C SER A 41 8.14 -23.72 -15.09
N ASP A 42 8.32 -23.07 -13.94
CA ASP A 42 7.49 -23.22 -12.76
C ASP A 42 7.54 -21.92 -11.96
N VAL A 43 6.36 -21.41 -11.58
CA VAL A 43 6.22 -20.24 -10.70
C VAL A 43 5.32 -20.63 -9.55
N ARG A 44 5.86 -20.52 -8.33
CA ARG A 44 5.16 -20.82 -7.09
C ARG A 44 5.00 -19.56 -6.24
N ILE A 45 3.83 -19.42 -5.64
CA ILE A 45 3.52 -18.36 -4.68
C ILE A 45 3.42 -18.95 -3.29
N PHE A 46 3.97 -18.26 -2.29
CA PHE A 46 3.69 -18.50 -0.88
C PHE A 46 3.05 -17.26 -0.26
N ASP A 47 1.84 -17.39 0.26
CA ASP A 47 1.10 -16.26 0.82
C ASP A 47 0.16 -16.68 1.95
N PHE A 48 -0.04 -15.79 2.92
CA PHE A 48 -0.99 -15.98 4.02
C PHE A 48 -2.44 -15.90 3.52
N LEU A 49 -2.70 -15.04 2.53
CA LEU A 49 -4.03 -14.68 2.04
C LEU A 49 -4.62 -15.65 0.99
N ALA A 50 -4.07 -16.85 0.83
CA ALA A 50 -4.45 -17.80 -0.23
C ALA A 50 -5.83 -18.50 -0.02
N SER A 51 -6.85 -17.77 0.46
CA SER A 51 -8.26 -18.20 0.50
C SER A 51 -9.20 -17.21 -0.20
N PRO A 52 -10.10 -17.68 -1.10
CA PRO A 52 -11.11 -16.84 -1.77
C PRO A 52 -12.13 -16.21 -0.82
N THR A 53 -12.21 -16.65 0.45
CA THR A 53 -13.17 -16.10 1.44
C THR A 53 -12.65 -14.88 2.21
N ASN A 54 -11.35 -14.62 2.17
CA ASN A 54 -10.69 -13.58 2.99
C ASN A 54 -10.12 -12.43 2.14
N THR A 55 -10.40 -12.44 0.83
CA THR A 55 -9.93 -11.45 -0.13
C THR A 55 -11.02 -10.41 -0.37
N CYS A 56 -10.64 -9.14 -0.51
CA CYS A 56 -11.57 -8.16 -1.08
C CYS A 56 -11.93 -8.62 -2.50
N SER A 57 -13.12 -8.30 -3.01
CA SER A 57 -13.67 -8.86 -4.26
C SER A 57 -12.75 -8.76 -5.50
N SER A 58 -11.77 -7.87 -5.49
CA SER A 58 -10.73 -7.67 -6.51
C SER A 58 -9.47 -8.54 -6.34
N GLU A 59 -9.14 -8.98 -5.13
CA GLU A 59 -8.04 -9.90 -4.83
C GLU A 59 -8.44 -11.36 -5.13
N SER A 60 -9.74 -11.67 -5.03
CA SER A 60 -10.32 -12.93 -5.47
C SER A 60 -10.12 -13.16 -6.97
N ASP A 61 -10.29 -12.10 -7.78
CA ASP A 61 -10.06 -12.13 -9.22
C ASP A 61 -8.58 -12.43 -9.55
N CYS A 62 -7.65 -11.79 -8.82
CA CYS A 62 -6.21 -11.99 -8.98
C CYS A 62 -5.79 -13.45 -8.70
N TYR A 63 -6.34 -14.07 -7.65
CA TYR A 63 -6.08 -15.47 -7.31
C TYR A 63 -6.46 -16.42 -8.45
N ASP A 64 -7.65 -16.24 -9.03
CA ASP A 64 -8.14 -17.07 -10.12
C ASP A 64 -7.40 -16.80 -11.44
N ASP A 65 -7.02 -15.55 -11.70
CA ASP A 65 -6.23 -15.17 -12.88
C ASP A 65 -4.84 -15.82 -12.85
N LEU A 66 -4.15 -15.79 -11.69
CA LEU A 66 -2.83 -16.40 -11.51
C LEU A 66 -2.87 -17.93 -11.67
N LYS A 67 -3.91 -18.60 -11.15
CA LYS A 67 -4.11 -20.03 -11.38
C LYS A 67 -4.35 -20.35 -12.85
N ARG A 68 -5.14 -19.53 -13.56
CA ARG A 68 -5.44 -19.72 -14.99
C ARG A 68 -4.19 -19.66 -15.86
N ILE A 69 -3.20 -18.84 -15.50
CA ILE A 69 -1.91 -18.76 -16.19
C ILE A 69 -0.87 -19.79 -15.71
N GLY A 70 -1.26 -20.72 -14.83
CA GLY A 70 -0.42 -21.86 -14.41
C GLY A 70 0.45 -21.63 -13.17
N VAL A 71 0.22 -20.55 -12.41
CA VAL A 71 0.96 -20.31 -11.15
C VAL A 71 0.43 -21.22 -10.04
N ARG A 72 1.33 -21.90 -9.33
CA ARG A 72 0.97 -22.74 -8.18
C ARG A 72 0.97 -21.91 -6.90
N ILE A 73 -0.18 -21.84 -6.23
CA ILE A 73 -0.34 -21.05 -5.01
C ILE A 73 -0.29 -21.97 -3.79
N ILE A 74 0.60 -21.67 -2.84
CA ILE A 74 0.79 -22.39 -1.58
C ILE A 74 0.40 -21.45 -0.45
N GLN A 75 -0.57 -21.86 0.36
CA GLN A 75 -0.95 -21.11 1.56
C GLN A 75 0.00 -21.42 2.71
N GLY A 76 0.42 -20.39 3.43
CA GLY A 76 1.11 -20.55 4.70
C GLY A 76 1.50 -19.22 5.31
N ASP A 77 1.97 -19.25 6.54
CA ASP A 77 2.41 -18.06 7.27
C ASP A 77 3.94 -17.99 7.33
N VAL A 78 4.52 -16.88 6.87
CA VAL A 78 5.98 -16.69 6.89
C VAL A 78 6.55 -16.66 8.32
N ARG A 79 5.71 -16.35 9.31
CA ARG A 79 6.06 -16.41 10.73
C ARG A 79 6.26 -17.85 11.22
N GLN A 80 5.77 -18.85 10.47
CA GLN A 80 5.91 -20.26 10.81
C GLN A 80 7.03 -20.90 10.00
N LYS A 81 8.14 -21.24 10.66
CA LYS A 81 9.29 -21.90 10.01
C LYS A 81 8.89 -23.18 9.27
N THR A 82 7.96 -23.95 9.83
CA THR A 82 7.43 -25.18 9.24
C THR A 82 6.69 -24.94 7.93
N ASP A 83 5.93 -23.85 7.80
CA ASP A 83 5.20 -23.51 6.58
C ASP A 83 6.16 -23.10 5.46
N VAL A 84 7.13 -22.24 5.78
CA VAL A 84 8.18 -21.81 4.85
C VAL A 84 8.99 -23.02 4.35
N GLY A 85 9.39 -23.91 5.26
CA GLY A 85 10.14 -25.12 4.91
C GLY A 85 9.33 -26.10 4.05
N ARG A 86 8.04 -26.31 4.36
CA ARG A 86 7.15 -27.12 3.51
C ARG A 86 7.04 -26.55 2.10
N ALA A 87 6.93 -25.22 1.98
CA ALA A 87 6.71 -24.57 0.70
C ALA A 87 7.97 -24.57 -0.19
N LEU A 88 9.17 -24.45 0.40
CA LEU A 88 10.45 -24.45 -0.33
C LEU A 88 11.05 -25.85 -0.56
N ARG A 89 10.49 -26.91 0.06
CA ARG A 89 11.01 -28.28 0.00
C ARG A 89 11.23 -28.84 -1.41
N GLU A 90 10.38 -28.47 -2.36
CA GLU A 90 10.49 -28.93 -3.76
C GLU A 90 11.66 -28.25 -4.51
N GLY A 91 12.39 -27.33 -3.85
CA GLY A 91 13.50 -26.57 -4.39
C GLY A 91 13.06 -25.46 -5.35
N ALA A 92 13.91 -24.47 -5.60
CA ALA A 92 13.71 -23.40 -6.59
C ALA A 92 15.06 -22.83 -7.03
N ASP A 93 15.14 -22.25 -8.23
CA ASP A 93 16.37 -21.62 -8.70
C ASP A 93 16.53 -20.21 -8.17
N CYS A 94 15.42 -19.52 -7.89
CA CYS A 94 15.40 -18.22 -7.24
C CYS A 94 14.15 -18.03 -6.38
N VAL A 95 14.38 -17.46 -5.20
CA VAL A 95 13.34 -17.00 -4.28
C VAL A 95 13.29 -15.48 -4.32
N PHE A 96 12.11 -14.92 -4.58
CA PHE A 96 11.79 -13.53 -4.38
C PHE A 96 11.06 -13.38 -3.05
N HIS A 97 11.66 -12.66 -2.10
CA HIS A 97 11.05 -12.39 -0.80
C HIS A 97 10.45 -10.98 -0.79
N LEU A 98 9.14 -10.91 -1.05
CA LEU A 98 8.34 -9.69 -1.13
C LEU A 98 7.37 -9.54 0.04
N ALA A 99 7.17 -10.58 0.86
CA ALA A 99 6.24 -10.52 1.98
C ALA A 99 6.72 -9.49 3.01
N SER A 100 5.82 -8.57 3.34
CA SER A 100 6.09 -7.55 4.33
C SER A 100 4.81 -7.04 4.97
N TYR A 101 4.92 -6.49 6.17
CA TYR A 101 3.79 -5.96 6.93
C TYR A 101 4.13 -4.60 7.57
N GLY A 102 3.12 -3.74 7.68
CA GLY A 102 3.19 -2.47 8.43
C GLY A 102 3.82 -1.27 7.70
N ALA A 103 3.87 -1.24 6.37
CA ALA A 103 4.44 -0.13 5.60
C ALA A 103 3.85 1.26 5.93
N SER A 104 2.61 1.28 6.42
CA SER A 104 1.77 2.46 6.64
C SER A 104 0.49 2.06 7.38
N GLY A 105 -0.29 3.07 7.79
CA GLY A 105 -1.63 2.84 8.36
C GLY A 105 -1.63 2.23 9.76
N LYS A 106 -2.76 1.68 10.18
CA LYS A 106 -2.96 1.05 11.48
C LYS A 106 -2.08 -0.17 11.69
N GLU A 107 -1.67 -0.84 10.61
CA GLU A 107 -0.78 -1.99 10.57
C GLU A 107 0.60 -1.65 11.14
N MET A 108 1.10 -0.42 10.89
CA MET A 108 2.35 0.10 11.45
C MET A 108 2.36 0.15 12.99
N LEU A 109 1.17 0.21 13.61
CA LEU A 109 1.03 0.28 15.06
C LEU A 109 1.20 -1.08 15.73
N GLN A 110 1.10 -2.19 14.98
CA GLN A 110 1.33 -3.56 15.45
C GLN A 110 2.82 -3.91 15.36
N VAL A 111 3.65 -3.20 16.13
CA VAL A 111 5.12 -3.27 16.05
C VAL A 111 5.63 -4.71 16.18
N GLU A 112 5.05 -5.48 17.10
CA GLU A 112 5.44 -6.87 17.35
C GLU A 112 5.20 -7.73 16.11
N ARG A 113 4.04 -7.57 15.47
CA ARG A 113 3.69 -8.27 14.23
C ARG A 113 4.55 -7.83 13.04
N VAL A 114 4.90 -6.54 12.96
CA VAL A 114 5.83 -6.01 11.96
C VAL A 114 7.18 -6.71 12.07
N GLU A 115 7.71 -6.86 13.28
CA GLU A 115 8.98 -7.55 13.54
C GLU A 115 8.90 -9.05 13.26
N GLU A 116 7.83 -9.73 13.70
CA GLU A 116 7.59 -11.14 13.41
C GLU A 116 7.56 -11.44 11.92
N VAL A 117 6.86 -10.63 11.12
CA VAL A 117 6.72 -10.86 9.68
C VAL A 117 8.01 -10.46 8.96
N ASN A 118 8.50 -9.25 9.20
CA ASN A 118 9.60 -8.69 8.40
C ASN A 118 10.96 -9.24 8.83
N ILE A 119 11.22 -9.46 10.12
CA ILE A 119 12.51 -9.95 10.62
C ILE A 119 12.47 -11.48 10.71
N ASN A 120 11.64 -12.04 11.60
CA ASN A 120 11.64 -13.49 11.84
C ASN A 120 11.22 -14.26 10.58
N GLY A 121 10.23 -13.76 9.84
CA GLY A 121 9.86 -14.33 8.55
C GLY A 121 11.02 -14.34 7.55
N THR A 122 11.82 -13.28 7.49
CA THR A 122 13.02 -13.24 6.64
C THR A 122 14.09 -14.23 7.12
N CYS A 123 14.28 -14.38 8.43
CA CYS A 123 15.16 -15.42 8.98
C CYS A 123 14.74 -16.81 8.52
N HIS A 124 13.45 -17.14 8.61
CA HIS A 124 12.94 -18.45 8.20
C HIS A 124 13.16 -18.71 6.71
N VAL A 125 13.02 -17.69 5.87
CA VAL A 125 13.24 -17.79 4.43
C VAL A 125 14.73 -18.00 4.11
N ALA A 126 15.62 -17.24 4.75
CA ALA A 126 17.06 -17.40 4.58
C ALA A 126 17.54 -18.79 5.04
N ASP A 127 17.08 -19.24 6.21
CA ASP A 127 17.32 -20.60 6.73
C ASP A 127 16.86 -21.67 5.74
N ALA A 128 15.62 -21.57 5.25
CA ALA A 128 15.07 -22.52 4.30
C ALA A 128 15.84 -22.51 2.97
N CYS A 129 16.30 -21.35 2.51
CA CYS A 129 17.17 -21.27 1.34
C CYS A 129 18.46 -22.07 1.53
N LEU A 130 19.09 -21.98 2.70
CA LEU A 130 20.29 -22.73 3.04
C LEU A 130 20.02 -24.22 3.26
N GLU A 131 18.88 -24.58 3.84
CA GLU A 131 18.47 -25.98 4.06
C GLU A 131 18.21 -26.72 2.74
N TYR A 132 17.42 -26.11 1.84
CA TYR A 132 17.01 -26.74 0.59
C TYR A 132 17.92 -26.44 -0.62
N GLY A 133 19.05 -25.77 -0.38
CA GLY A 133 20.08 -25.53 -1.41
C GLY A 133 19.65 -24.56 -2.51
N ILE A 134 18.87 -23.54 -2.14
CA ILE A 134 18.46 -22.46 -3.04
C ILE A 134 19.68 -21.59 -3.38
N LYS A 135 19.85 -21.27 -4.67
CA LYS A 135 21.04 -20.56 -5.15
C LYS A 135 20.92 -19.04 -5.09
N ARG A 136 19.70 -18.52 -5.23
CA ARG A 136 19.44 -17.08 -5.41
C ARG A 136 18.29 -16.61 -4.53
N LEU A 137 18.53 -15.56 -3.75
CA LEU A 137 17.52 -14.88 -2.94
C LEU A 137 17.52 -13.38 -3.27
N VAL A 138 16.43 -12.90 -3.86
CA VAL A 138 16.20 -11.48 -4.11
C VAL A 138 15.25 -10.97 -3.04
N TYR A 139 15.72 -10.03 -2.22
CA TYR A 139 14.91 -9.43 -1.17
C TYR A 139 14.39 -8.06 -1.60
N MET A 140 13.09 -7.84 -1.47
CA MET A 140 12.51 -6.52 -1.68
C MET A 140 12.58 -5.73 -0.38
N SER A 141 13.49 -4.78 -0.34
CA SER A 141 13.68 -3.82 0.74
C SER A 141 12.86 -2.55 0.49
N THR A 142 13.33 -1.40 0.97
CA THR A 142 12.70 -0.09 0.77
C THR A 142 13.77 1.00 0.88
N ASN A 143 13.55 2.15 0.24
CA ASN A 143 14.38 3.33 0.48
C ASN A 143 14.26 3.87 1.93
N SER A 144 13.26 3.44 2.70
CA SER A 144 13.07 3.85 4.10
C SER A 144 14.03 3.15 5.09
N VAL A 145 14.95 2.30 4.62
CA VAL A 145 15.96 1.63 5.48
C VAL A 145 17.14 2.53 5.86
N VAL A 146 17.30 3.67 5.18
CA VAL A 146 18.41 4.61 5.35
C VAL A 146 17.96 5.92 6.03
N GLY A 147 18.96 6.67 6.51
CA GLY A 147 18.84 7.84 7.40
C GLY A 147 17.91 8.98 6.97
N LYS A 148 17.77 9.94 7.88
CA LYS A 148 16.79 11.03 7.85
C LYS A 148 17.27 12.22 7.00
N GLU A 149 16.44 12.60 6.02
CA GLU A 149 16.64 13.61 4.97
C GLU A 149 17.85 13.36 4.08
N ILE A 150 17.59 12.89 2.85
CA ILE A 150 18.64 12.55 1.88
C ILE A 150 18.33 13.20 0.55
N VAL A 151 19.29 13.96 0.04
CA VAL A 151 19.21 14.62 -1.26
C VAL A 151 20.21 13.94 -2.17
N ASN A 152 19.72 13.19 -3.16
CA ASN A 152 20.54 12.42 -4.08
C ASN A 152 21.47 11.41 -3.38
N GLY A 153 20.89 10.58 -2.51
CA GLY A 153 21.62 9.51 -1.83
C GLY A 153 22.06 8.41 -2.79
N ASN A 154 23.06 7.63 -2.41
CA ASN A 154 23.50 6.42 -3.08
C ASN A 154 23.83 5.35 -2.03
N GLU A 155 24.18 4.14 -2.46
CA GLU A 155 24.45 3.01 -1.57
C GLU A 155 25.65 3.24 -0.63
N GLU A 156 26.59 4.12 -1.00
CA GLU A 156 27.82 4.37 -0.23
C GLU A 156 27.64 5.48 0.81
N ASN A 157 26.83 6.50 0.51
CA ASN A 157 26.62 7.67 1.38
C ASN A 157 25.40 7.54 2.30
N SER A 158 24.59 6.49 2.12
CA SER A 158 23.35 6.29 2.86
C SER A 158 23.54 5.29 4.01
N THR A 159 23.65 5.81 5.23
CA THR A 159 23.74 4.97 6.44
C THR A 159 22.39 4.39 6.80
N TYR A 160 22.38 3.12 7.22
CA TYR A 160 21.20 2.48 7.80
C TYR A 160 20.62 3.28 8.97
N LEU A 161 19.30 3.21 9.15
CA LEU A 161 18.65 3.76 10.33
C LEU A 161 19.25 3.17 11.62
N PRO A 162 19.58 4.01 12.63
CA PRO A 162 20.00 3.52 13.93
C PRO A 162 18.93 2.62 14.54
N MET A 163 19.34 1.48 15.11
CA MET A 163 18.41 0.54 15.74
C MET A 163 17.73 1.11 16.99
N ASP A 164 18.33 2.13 17.61
CA ASP A 164 17.86 2.77 18.85
C ASP A 164 16.79 3.86 18.63
N ASP A 165 16.56 4.29 17.38
CA ASP A 165 15.54 5.30 17.05
C ASP A 165 14.14 4.66 16.93
N TYR A 166 13.64 4.14 18.05
CA TYR A 166 12.44 3.29 18.14
C TYR A 166 11.12 4.02 17.79
N HIS A 167 11.13 5.35 17.69
CA HIS A 167 9.91 6.15 17.84
C HIS A 167 9.23 6.64 16.56
N TYR A 168 9.81 6.47 15.37
CA TYR A 168 9.28 7.13 14.17
C TYR A 168 8.89 6.22 13.00
N ASP A 169 9.55 5.06 12.81
CA ASP A 169 9.22 4.14 11.70
C ASP A 169 9.57 2.68 12.03
N PRO A 170 8.67 1.93 12.68
CA PRO A 170 8.86 0.50 12.97
C PRO A 170 9.10 -0.33 11.71
N TYR A 171 8.47 0.05 10.60
CA TYR A 171 8.60 -0.64 9.31
C TYR A 171 10.00 -0.46 8.73
N GLY A 172 10.47 0.77 8.56
CA GLY A 172 11.81 1.07 8.04
C GLY A 172 12.90 0.36 8.85
N ARG A 173 12.77 0.35 10.19
CA ARG A 173 13.67 -0.38 11.09
C ARG A 173 13.66 -1.89 10.84
N SER A 174 12.48 -2.51 10.79
CA SER A 174 12.36 -3.94 10.55
C SER A 174 12.90 -4.36 9.18
N LYS A 175 12.70 -3.54 8.13
CA LYS A 175 13.25 -3.76 6.79
C LYS A 175 14.77 -3.60 6.76
N SER A 176 15.31 -2.64 7.49
CA SER A 176 16.77 -2.46 7.67
C SER A 176 17.41 -3.69 8.32
N ALA A 177 16.83 -4.19 9.42
CA ALA A 177 17.32 -5.37 10.11
C ALA A 177 17.27 -6.63 9.21
N ALA A 178 16.15 -6.83 8.51
CA ALA A 178 15.97 -7.93 7.58
C ALA A 178 16.89 -7.85 6.35
N GLU A 179 17.13 -6.65 5.81
CA GLU A 179 18.07 -6.46 4.70
C GLU A 179 19.49 -6.84 5.13
N GLN A 180 19.95 -6.35 6.28
CA GLN A 180 21.28 -6.71 6.80
C GLN A 180 21.42 -8.22 7.03
N LEU A 181 20.35 -8.90 7.47
CA LEU A 181 20.33 -10.35 7.61
C LEU A 181 20.52 -11.05 6.26
N VAL A 182 19.75 -10.66 5.25
CA VAL A 182 19.82 -11.25 3.90
C VAL A 182 21.21 -11.05 3.28
N LEU A 183 21.79 -9.86 3.43
CA LEU A 183 23.13 -9.57 2.90
C LEU A 183 24.22 -10.35 3.64
N LYS A 184 24.09 -10.54 4.96
CA LYS A 184 24.99 -11.42 5.74
C LYS A 184 24.88 -12.89 5.34
N SER A 185 23.74 -13.33 4.81
CA SER A 185 23.57 -14.68 4.28
C SER A 185 24.22 -14.91 2.92
N ASN A 186 24.73 -13.86 2.26
CA ASN A 186 25.41 -13.99 0.97
C ASN A 186 26.71 -14.81 1.09
N GLY A 187 26.92 -15.74 0.15
CA GLY A 187 28.10 -16.58 0.09
C GLY A 187 28.09 -17.78 1.06
N LEU A 188 27.09 -17.88 1.95
CA LEU A 188 26.94 -19.03 2.83
C LEU A 188 26.68 -20.31 2.02
N VAL A 189 27.31 -21.39 2.46
CA VAL A 189 27.15 -22.71 1.86
C VAL A 189 25.92 -23.39 2.46
N SER A 190 25.09 -23.98 1.62
CA SER A 190 23.96 -24.80 2.02
C SER A 190 24.39 -25.92 2.96
N GLN A 191 23.48 -26.38 3.81
CA GLN A 191 23.75 -27.46 4.77
C GLN A 191 24.20 -28.77 4.10
N ASN A 192 23.83 -28.97 2.84
CA ASN A 192 24.27 -30.12 2.03
C ASN A 192 25.67 -29.94 1.40
N GLY A 193 26.34 -28.80 1.59
CA GLY A 193 27.68 -28.51 1.09
C GLY A 193 27.77 -28.17 -0.41
N ASN A 194 26.69 -28.30 -1.17
CA ASN A 194 26.75 -28.35 -2.64
C ASN A 194 26.41 -27.03 -3.33
N THR A 195 25.83 -26.07 -2.61
CA THR A 195 25.35 -24.81 -3.18
C THR A 195 25.75 -23.64 -2.31
N ARG A 196 26.07 -22.50 -2.92
CA ARG A 196 26.25 -21.21 -2.24
C ARG A 196 25.02 -20.35 -2.48
N LEU A 197 24.55 -19.69 -1.44
CA LEU A 197 23.44 -18.76 -1.52
C LEU A 197 23.94 -17.39 -1.94
N TYR A 198 23.45 -16.89 -3.07
CA TYR A 198 23.69 -15.53 -3.53
C TYR A 198 22.48 -14.66 -3.24
N THR A 199 22.71 -13.50 -2.62
CA THR A 199 21.64 -12.59 -2.23
C THR A 199 21.81 -11.21 -2.82
N CYS A 200 20.72 -10.52 -3.10
CA CYS A 200 20.71 -9.08 -3.37
C CYS A 200 19.46 -8.45 -2.76
N ALA A 201 19.51 -7.15 -2.51
CA ALA A 201 18.39 -6.38 -1.98
C ALA A 201 18.04 -5.20 -2.88
N ILE A 202 16.76 -5.09 -3.23
CA ILE A 202 16.22 -4.01 -4.07
C ILE A 202 15.50 -3.01 -3.16
N ARG A 203 15.89 -1.74 -3.19
CA ARG A 203 15.34 -0.64 -2.37
C ARG A 203 14.47 0.27 -3.25
N PRO A 204 13.21 -0.08 -3.50
CA PRO A 204 12.29 0.78 -4.25
C PRO A 204 11.94 2.06 -3.50
N GLY A 205 11.61 3.09 -4.27
CA GLY A 205 10.85 4.25 -3.81
C GLY A 205 9.37 3.93 -3.54
N ILE A 206 8.53 4.96 -3.54
CA ILE A 206 7.08 4.79 -3.38
C ILE A 206 6.51 4.13 -4.63
N ILE A 207 5.84 3.00 -4.46
CA ILE A 207 5.33 2.19 -5.56
C ILE A 207 3.94 2.68 -5.94
N TYR A 208 3.64 2.75 -7.23
CA TYR A 208 2.31 3.07 -7.73
C TYR A 208 2.00 2.32 -9.02
N GLY A 209 0.72 2.09 -9.28
CA GLY A 209 0.27 1.47 -10.52
C GLY A 209 -1.16 0.94 -10.45
N PRO A 210 -1.69 0.42 -11.56
CA PRO A 210 -2.97 -0.29 -11.60
C PRO A 210 -2.95 -1.51 -10.67
N GLY A 211 -3.96 -1.66 -9.82
CA GLY A 211 -4.00 -2.74 -8.84
C GLY A 211 -3.43 -2.39 -7.47
N ASP A 212 -2.91 -1.17 -7.28
CA ASP A 212 -2.52 -0.66 -5.97
C ASP A 212 -3.77 -0.47 -5.11
N GLN A 213 -4.01 -1.44 -4.23
CA GLN A 213 -5.14 -1.50 -3.31
C GLN A 213 -4.69 -1.63 -1.86
N GLY A 214 -3.37 -1.63 -1.64
CA GLY A 214 -2.75 -1.85 -0.35
C GLY A 214 -2.83 -0.65 0.57
N CYS A 215 -2.08 -0.73 1.67
CA CYS A 215 -1.95 0.39 2.60
C CYS A 215 -1.01 1.50 2.10
N ASP A 216 -0.44 1.37 0.90
CA ASP A 216 0.52 2.31 0.34
C ASP A 216 -0.02 3.74 0.25
N LEU A 217 0.89 4.68 0.02
CA LEU A 217 0.59 6.11 0.14
C LEU A 217 -0.56 6.55 -0.79
N LEU A 218 -0.63 6.00 -2.01
CA LEU A 218 -1.58 6.43 -3.03
C LEU A 218 -3.04 6.02 -2.69
N PRO A 219 -3.37 4.75 -2.38
CA PRO A 219 -4.71 4.36 -1.91
C PRO A 219 -5.16 5.11 -0.67
N ARG A 220 -4.24 5.45 0.23
CA ARG A 220 -4.54 6.25 1.42
C ARG A 220 -4.90 7.68 1.09
N VAL A 221 -4.12 8.33 0.22
CA VAL A 221 -4.43 9.69 -0.26
C VAL A 221 -5.81 9.71 -0.91
N VAL A 222 -6.13 8.72 -1.75
CA VAL A 222 -7.46 8.59 -2.35
C VAL A 222 -8.54 8.37 -1.28
N SER A 223 -8.32 7.49 -0.31
CA SER A 223 -9.29 7.20 0.77
C SER A 223 -9.58 8.42 1.65
N VAL A 224 -8.54 9.13 2.09
CA VAL A 224 -8.67 10.37 2.88
C VAL A 224 -9.34 11.47 2.05
N SER A 225 -9.07 11.51 0.74
CA SER A 225 -9.71 12.44 -0.18
C SER A 225 -11.21 12.15 -0.39
N LYS A 226 -11.60 10.87 -0.53
CA LYS A 226 -13.01 10.43 -0.56
C LYS A 226 -13.78 10.85 0.69
N LEU A 227 -13.14 10.79 1.85
CA LEU A 227 -13.72 11.27 3.12
C LEU A 227 -13.82 12.80 3.20
N GLY A 228 -13.19 13.54 2.29
CA GLY A 228 -13.12 14.99 2.28
C GLY A 228 -12.11 15.56 3.28
N LEU A 229 -11.21 14.72 3.80
CA LEU A 229 -10.28 15.08 4.89
C LEU A 229 -8.90 15.53 4.40
N LEU A 230 -8.60 15.39 3.10
CA LEU A 230 -7.34 15.85 2.49
C LEU A 230 -7.34 17.38 2.29
N LYS A 231 -7.32 18.15 3.38
CA LYS A 231 -7.39 19.62 3.34
C LYS A 231 -6.03 20.31 3.35
N CYS A 232 -5.01 19.65 3.89
CA CYS A 232 -3.68 20.24 4.11
C CYS A 232 -2.58 19.51 3.32
N LYS A 233 -1.66 20.28 2.75
CA LYS A 233 -0.35 19.81 2.31
C LYS A 233 0.63 19.90 3.48
N ILE A 234 1.45 18.89 3.70
CA ILE A 234 2.47 18.90 4.76
C ILE A 234 3.75 19.52 4.20
N VAL A 235 4.30 20.50 4.91
CA VAL A 235 5.51 21.22 4.51
C VAL A 235 6.45 21.36 5.71
N LYS A 236 7.76 21.26 5.49
CA LYS A 236 8.77 21.34 6.56
C LYS A 236 8.86 22.72 7.18
N ALA A 237 8.68 23.77 6.38
CA ALA A 237 8.57 25.15 6.85
C ALA A 237 7.71 25.98 5.87
N PRO A 238 7.08 27.08 6.32
CA PRO A 238 6.45 28.03 5.42
C PRO A 238 7.48 28.54 4.41
N ASN A 239 7.24 28.32 3.12
CA ASN A 239 8.12 28.68 2.00
C ASN A 239 9.37 27.78 1.79
N SER A 240 9.48 26.60 2.41
CA SER A 240 10.54 25.66 2.03
C SER A 240 10.30 25.12 0.62
N HIS A 241 11.38 24.73 -0.08
CA HIS A 241 11.24 23.89 -1.27
C HIS A 241 10.37 22.67 -0.92
N GLU A 242 9.42 22.37 -1.81
CA GLU A 242 8.52 21.23 -1.64
C GLU A 242 9.34 19.94 -1.53
N ALA A 243 9.06 19.13 -0.50
CA ALA A 243 9.78 17.88 -0.27
C ALA A 243 9.67 16.98 -1.49
N LYS A 244 10.81 16.46 -1.97
CA LYS A 244 10.85 15.56 -3.13
C LYS A 244 11.02 14.11 -2.67
N THR A 245 10.31 13.22 -3.35
CA THR A 245 10.28 11.80 -3.05
C THR A 245 10.41 11.00 -4.34
N ASP A 246 11.05 9.84 -4.27
CA ASP A 246 11.12 8.92 -5.41
C ASP A 246 9.85 8.08 -5.54
N TRP A 247 9.41 7.95 -6.78
CA TRP A 247 8.32 7.08 -7.19
C TRP A 247 8.84 6.03 -8.17
N VAL A 248 8.26 4.84 -8.13
CA VAL A 248 8.54 3.77 -9.07
C VAL A 248 7.24 3.15 -9.56
N TYR A 249 7.11 3.08 -10.88
CA TYR A 249 5.97 2.40 -11.50
C TYR A 249 6.10 0.88 -11.32
N LEU A 250 4.98 0.21 -11.08
CA LEU A 250 4.92 -1.24 -10.81
C LEU A 250 5.74 -2.07 -11.82
N ASP A 251 5.55 -1.85 -13.13
CA ASP A 251 6.22 -2.65 -14.16
C ASP A 251 7.74 -2.40 -14.17
N ASN A 252 8.18 -1.17 -13.87
CA ASN A 252 9.60 -0.83 -13.74
C ASN A 252 10.22 -1.55 -12.53
N LEU A 253 9.48 -1.61 -11.41
CA LEU A 253 9.93 -2.35 -10.23
C LEU A 253 10.03 -3.85 -10.48
N VAL A 254 9.03 -4.44 -11.14
CA VAL A 254 9.06 -5.86 -11.55
C VAL A 254 10.26 -6.13 -12.45
N HIS A 255 10.55 -5.23 -13.39
CA HIS A 255 11.74 -5.31 -14.23
C HIS A 255 13.03 -5.28 -13.39
N ALA A 256 13.14 -4.37 -12.42
CA ALA A 256 14.30 -4.30 -11.53
C ALA A 256 14.49 -5.56 -10.68
N LEU A 257 13.40 -6.16 -10.17
CA LEU A 257 13.46 -7.43 -9.43
C LEU A 257 14.00 -8.56 -10.31
N ILE A 258 13.52 -8.65 -11.55
CA ILE A 258 14.00 -9.60 -12.55
C ILE A 258 15.49 -9.39 -12.84
N LEU A 259 15.91 -8.14 -13.07
CA LEU A 259 17.32 -7.82 -13.31
C LEU A 259 18.20 -8.16 -12.10
N GLY A 260 17.72 -7.92 -10.87
CA GLY A 260 18.41 -8.37 -9.66
C GLY A 260 18.58 -9.89 -9.64
N SER A 261 17.54 -10.65 -9.99
CA SER A 261 17.61 -12.11 -10.09
C SER A 261 18.59 -12.60 -11.17
N MET A 262 18.66 -11.88 -12.30
CA MET A 262 19.61 -12.15 -13.38
C MET A 262 21.04 -11.80 -12.98
N GLY A 263 21.25 -10.69 -12.27
CA GLY A 263 22.55 -10.29 -11.72
C GLY A 263 23.14 -11.28 -10.72
N LEU A 264 22.32 -12.20 -10.19
CA LEU A 264 22.73 -13.32 -9.33
C LEU A 264 23.05 -14.61 -10.12
N VAL A 265 22.87 -14.63 -11.44
CA VAL A 265 23.21 -15.78 -12.29
C VAL A 265 24.69 -15.71 -12.67
N ARG A 266 25.44 -16.77 -12.38
CA ARG A 266 26.83 -16.93 -12.83
C ARG A 266 26.88 -17.07 -14.36
N ASN A 267 27.84 -16.43 -15.01
CA ASN A 267 28.18 -16.57 -16.44
C ASN A 267 27.16 -16.02 -17.47
N LEU A 268 26.50 -14.89 -17.20
CA LEU A 268 25.76 -14.14 -18.25
C LEU A 268 26.68 -13.35 -19.22
N GLY A 269 27.99 -13.26 -18.93
CA GLY A 269 28.98 -12.59 -19.77
C GLY A 269 29.38 -13.40 -21.01
N GLY A 270 28.54 -13.42 -22.03
CA GLY A 270 28.89 -13.94 -23.35
C GLY A 270 29.44 -12.83 -24.26
N GLY A 271 30.75 -12.57 -24.24
CA GLY A 271 31.40 -11.79 -25.29
C GLY A 271 32.73 -11.11 -24.92
N GLY A 272 33.85 -11.80 -25.18
CA GLY A 272 35.13 -11.17 -25.46
C GLY A 272 36.19 -11.23 -24.35
N GLY A 273 37.04 -12.26 -24.43
CA GLY A 273 38.45 -12.24 -24.04
C GLY A 273 38.87 -11.36 -22.86
N ARG A 274 38.50 -11.74 -21.64
CA ARG A 274 39.28 -11.39 -20.46
C ARG A 274 39.67 -12.67 -19.76
N GLU A 275 40.96 -12.77 -19.53
CA GLU A 275 41.72 -13.96 -19.16
C GLU A 275 41.16 -14.64 -17.90
N GLU A 276 41.24 -15.97 -17.93
CA GLU A 276 40.85 -16.90 -16.88
C GLU A 276 41.69 -16.71 -15.60
N HIS A 277 41.43 -15.67 -14.82
CA HIS A 277 41.94 -15.56 -13.44
C HIS A 277 41.06 -14.60 -12.61
N ASP A 278 39.85 -15.00 -12.23
CA ASP A 278 39.34 -14.78 -10.87
C ASP A 278 38.04 -15.56 -10.58
N TYR A 279 37.83 -15.90 -9.32
CA TYR A 279 36.58 -16.40 -8.73
C TYR A 279 35.46 -15.35 -8.86
N ASN A 280 34.91 -15.12 -10.05
CA ASN A 280 33.89 -14.07 -10.27
C ASN A 280 32.55 -14.47 -9.65
N ASP A 281 32.29 -14.01 -8.43
CA ASP A 281 30.95 -13.98 -7.85
C ASP A 281 29.98 -13.17 -8.75
N PRO A 282 28.67 -13.48 -8.74
CA PRO A 282 27.69 -12.74 -9.53
C PRO A 282 27.73 -11.24 -9.23
N VAL A 283 27.47 -10.41 -10.25
CA VAL A 283 27.58 -8.94 -10.17
C VAL A 283 26.75 -8.37 -9.01
N ALA A 284 25.57 -8.95 -8.75
CA ALA A 284 24.64 -8.49 -7.72
C ALA A 284 24.83 -9.13 -6.34
N ALA A 285 25.77 -10.06 -6.19
CA ALA A 285 25.95 -10.82 -4.95
C ALA A 285 26.35 -9.92 -3.77
N GLY A 286 25.56 -9.96 -2.69
CA GLY A 286 25.78 -9.19 -1.47
C GLY A 286 25.53 -7.69 -1.61
N LYS A 287 24.90 -7.25 -2.71
CA LYS A 287 24.70 -5.83 -3.00
C LYS A 287 23.25 -5.37 -2.82
N THR A 288 23.13 -4.07 -2.60
CA THR A 288 21.88 -3.31 -2.56
C THR A 288 21.79 -2.39 -3.77
N TYR A 289 20.55 -2.09 -4.20
CA TYR A 289 20.26 -1.20 -5.33
C TYR A 289 19.05 -0.32 -5.04
N PHE A 290 19.19 1.00 -5.10
CA PHE A 290 18.06 1.92 -5.12
C PHE A 290 17.38 1.91 -6.49
N ILE A 291 16.05 1.82 -6.49
CA ILE A 291 15.24 1.74 -7.72
C ILE A 291 14.14 2.80 -7.68
N SER A 292 14.13 3.65 -8.70
CA SER A 292 13.10 4.67 -8.95
C SER A 292 12.91 4.88 -10.45
N ASP A 293 11.92 5.70 -10.83
CA ASP A 293 11.74 6.17 -12.21
C ASP A 293 12.72 7.32 -12.58
N GLY A 294 13.69 7.64 -11.72
CA GLY A 294 14.69 8.71 -11.94
C GLY A 294 14.15 10.14 -11.89
N CYS A 295 12.87 10.32 -11.58
CA CYS A 295 12.17 11.60 -11.58
C CYS A 295 11.66 11.95 -10.17
N PRO A 296 12.49 12.55 -9.29
CA PRO A 296 12.06 12.94 -7.94
C PRO A 296 11.05 14.10 -8.01
N VAL A 297 9.84 13.86 -7.51
CA VAL A 297 8.71 14.79 -7.57
C VAL A 297 8.08 14.94 -6.18
N ASN A 298 7.46 16.08 -5.90
CA ASN A 298 6.68 16.26 -4.69
C ASN A 298 5.42 15.38 -4.70
N THR A 299 5.13 14.69 -3.59
CA THR A 299 3.96 13.83 -3.42
C THR A 299 2.63 14.49 -3.78
N PHE A 300 2.40 15.75 -3.39
CA PHE A 300 1.15 16.45 -3.68
C PHE A 300 1.03 16.87 -5.13
N GLU A 301 2.16 17.17 -5.80
CA GLU A 301 2.19 17.43 -7.24
C GLU A 301 2.00 16.14 -8.04
N PHE A 302 2.63 15.05 -7.62
CA PHE A 302 2.53 13.74 -8.24
C PHE A 302 1.10 13.19 -8.19
N THR A 303 0.40 13.35 -7.06
CA THR A 303 -0.97 12.86 -6.86
C THR A 303 -2.06 13.79 -7.43
N ARG A 304 -1.72 15.03 -7.76
CA ARG A 304 -2.68 16.04 -8.25
C ARG A 304 -3.46 15.59 -9.51
N PRO A 305 -2.84 15.03 -10.57
CA PRO A 305 -3.56 14.57 -11.76
C PRO A 305 -4.61 13.51 -11.42
N LEU A 306 -4.26 12.57 -10.54
CA LEU A 306 -5.17 11.52 -10.07
C LEU A 306 -6.37 12.12 -9.33
N LEU A 307 -6.14 12.96 -8.33
CA LEU A 307 -7.22 13.58 -7.56
C LEU A 307 -8.17 14.42 -8.43
N ARG A 308 -7.64 15.16 -9.41
CA ARG A 308 -8.45 15.90 -10.39
C ARG A 308 -9.29 14.98 -11.26
N SER A 309 -8.71 13.89 -11.76
CA SER A 309 -9.41 12.91 -12.60
C SER A 309 -10.55 12.20 -11.86
N LEU A 310 -10.48 12.17 -10.53
CA LEU A 310 -11.48 11.59 -9.64
C LEU A 310 -12.47 12.62 -9.07
N ASP A 311 -12.47 13.87 -9.56
CA ASP A 311 -13.34 14.96 -9.07
C ASP A 311 -13.21 15.23 -7.57
N HIS A 312 -12.03 14.98 -6.99
CA HIS A 312 -11.80 15.20 -5.57
C HIS A 312 -11.19 16.58 -5.27
N ASP A 313 -11.47 17.08 -4.07
CA ASP A 313 -10.88 18.34 -3.58
C ASP A 313 -9.36 18.22 -3.44
N LEU A 314 -8.65 19.22 -3.96
CA LEU A 314 -7.21 19.38 -3.73
C LEU A 314 -6.95 20.07 -2.38
N PRO A 315 -5.84 19.73 -1.70
CA PRO A 315 -5.48 20.39 -0.45
C PRO A 315 -5.18 21.88 -0.68
N LYS A 316 -5.83 22.74 0.12
CA LYS A 316 -5.79 24.21 -0.02
C LYS A 316 -4.92 24.87 1.04
N TYR A 317 -4.73 24.20 2.18
CA TYR A 317 -3.99 24.72 3.32
C TYR A 317 -2.64 24.03 3.42
N THR A 318 -1.73 24.64 4.17
CA THR A 318 -0.42 24.05 4.51
C THR A 318 -0.37 23.74 5.99
N LEU A 319 0.18 22.59 6.35
CA LEU A 319 0.43 22.15 7.72
C LEU A 319 1.93 22.00 7.92
N ASP A 320 2.48 22.68 8.92
CA ASP A 320 3.89 22.52 9.29
C ASP A 320 4.17 21.10 9.76
N LEU A 321 5.32 20.54 9.36
CA LEU A 321 5.75 19.19 9.70
C LEU A 321 5.78 18.98 11.22
N SER A 322 6.15 19.99 12.01
CA SER A 322 6.19 19.88 13.48
C SER A 322 4.81 19.60 14.07
N TYR A 323 3.77 20.28 13.55
CA TYR A 323 2.39 20.03 13.95
C TYR A 323 1.89 18.69 13.41
N ALA A 324 2.24 18.34 12.18
CA ALA A 324 1.90 17.04 11.60
C ALA A 324 2.47 15.88 12.43
N LEU A 325 3.72 15.98 12.89
CA LEU A 325 4.36 15.01 13.78
C LEU A 325 3.69 14.97 15.16
N LEU A 326 3.33 16.13 15.72
CA LEU A 326 2.60 16.20 16.99
C LEU A 326 1.25 15.48 16.90
N PHE A 327 0.43 15.79 15.88
CA PHE A 327 -0.82 15.10 15.64
C PHE A 327 -0.62 13.60 15.39
N GLY A 328 0.43 13.24 14.63
CA GLY A 328 0.80 11.86 14.40
C GLY A 328 1.09 11.10 15.70
N ARG A 329 1.81 11.71 16.65
CA ARG A 329 2.08 11.10 17.97
C ARG A 329 0.80 10.95 18.80
N ILE A 330 -0.13 11.90 18.72
CA ILE A 330 -1.43 11.79 19.39
C ILE A 330 -2.24 10.63 18.79
N PHE A 331 -2.31 10.52 17.46
CA PHE A 331 -2.97 9.40 16.79
C PHE A 331 -2.31 8.07 17.14
N TRP A 332 -0.98 8.00 17.14
CA TRP A 332 -0.25 6.81 17.56
C TRP A 332 -0.64 6.41 18.98
N ALA A 333 -0.55 7.33 19.94
CA ALA A 333 -0.90 7.06 21.34
C ALA A 333 -2.36 6.61 21.47
N LEU A 334 -3.30 7.32 20.83
CA LEU A 334 -4.72 6.98 20.85
C LEU A 334 -4.98 5.57 20.32
N TYR A 335 -4.46 5.25 19.14
CA TYR A 335 -4.70 3.97 18.52
C TYR A 335 -4.02 2.83 19.28
N ARG A 336 -2.78 3.04 19.75
CA ARG A 336 -2.02 2.01 20.47
C ARG A 336 -2.54 1.76 21.89
N THR A 337 -3.12 2.77 22.55
CA THR A 337 -3.59 2.61 23.94
C THR A 337 -5.07 2.27 24.03
N LEU A 338 -5.92 2.93 23.24
CA LEU A 338 -7.37 2.77 23.34
C LEU A 338 -7.94 1.87 22.24
N LEU A 339 -7.30 1.77 21.07
CA LEU A 339 -7.90 1.08 19.91
C LEU A 339 -7.15 -0.20 19.50
N TYR A 340 -6.07 -0.56 20.21
CA TYR A 340 -5.18 -1.67 19.84
C TYR A 340 -5.91 -3.01 19.65
N PRO A 341 -6.84 -3.42 20.54
CA PRO A 341 -7.58 -4.68 20.35
C PRO A 341 -8.42 -4.75 19.08
N TRP A 342 -8.71 -3.59 18.47
CA TRP A 342 -9.56 -3.49 17.29
C TRP A 342 -8.81 -3.15 16.00
N LEU A 343 -7.46 -3.14 16.03
CA LEU A 343 -6.66 -2.75 14.85
C LEU A 343 -6.91 -3.67 13.64
N ASP A 344 -7.18 -4.95 13.84
CA ASP A 344 -7.45 -5.88 12.75
C ASP A 344 -8.88 -5.75 12.18
N HIS A 345 -9.77 -5.01 12.82
CA HIS A 345 -11.15 -4.88 12.34
C HIS A 345 -11.28 -3.88 11.20
N SER A 346 -12.05 -4.25 10.17
CA SER A 346 -12.33 -3.43 8.99
C SER A 346 -13.18 -2.19 9.27
N TRP A 347 -13.96 -2.18 10.36
CA TRP A 347 -14.78 -1.03 10.75
C TRP A 347 -13.97 0.10 11.39
N LEU A 348 -12.77 -0.21 11.92
CA LEU A 348 -11.91 0.79 12.54
C LEU A 348 -11.25 1.63 11.43
N PRO A 349 -11.45 2.97 11.42
CA PRO A 349 -10.87 3.82 10.39
C PRO A 349 -9.34 3.82 10.48
N GLN A 350 -8.69 4.08 9.35
CA GLN A 350 -7.24 4.28 9.30
C GLN A 350 -6.87 5.60 10.02
N PRO A 351 -5.74 5.65 10.75
CA PRO A 351 -5.25 6.91 11.31
C PRO A 351 -4.99 7.91 10.18
N LEU A 352 -5.44 9.16 10.39
CA LEU A 352 -5.33 10.20 9.37
C LEU A 352 -3.88 10.53 9.03
N ILE A 353 -3.04 10.55 10.05
CA ILE A 353 -1.61 10.80 9.92
C ILE A 353 -0.88 10.07 11.03
N LEU A 354 0.18 9.35 10.68
CA LEU A 354 1.17 8.83 11.62
C LEU A 354 2.49 9.58 11.45
N PRO A 355 3.40 9.56 12.44
CA PRO A 355 4.68 10.27 12.34
C PRO A 355 5.51 9.81 11.13
N ALA A 356 5.54 8.51 10.82
CA ALA A 356 6.22 7.98 9.64
C ALA A 356 5.62 8.55 8.34
N ASP A 357 4.29 8.59 8.23
CA ASP A 357 3.61 9.11 7.05
C ASP A 357 3.91 10.60 6.85
N ALA A 358 3.83 11.38 7.94
CA ALA A 358 4.12 12.81 7.96
C ALA A 358 5.57 13.07 7.52
N TYR A 359 6.50 12.24 8.00
CA TYR A 359 7.91 12.34 7.67
C TYR A 359 8.17 12.01 6.20
N LYS A 360 7.60 10.92 5.68
CA LYS A 360 7.70 10.51 4.27
C LYS A 360 7.24 11.63 3.33
N VAL A 361 6.13 12.31 3.62
CA VAL A 361 5.64 13.37 2.72
C VAL A 361 6.24 14.75 2.99
N GLY A 362 6.78 14.98 4.19
CA GLY A 362 7.25 16.29 4.64
C GLY A 362 8.76 16.49 4.50
N VAL A 363 9.54 15.43 4.26
CA VAL A 363 11.01 15.50 4.18
C VAL A 363 11.50 14.94 2.85
N THR A 364 12.46 15.66 2.25
CA THR A 364 13.10 15.23 1.00
C THR A 364 13.90 13.96 1.22
N HIS A 365 13.59 12.93 0.44
CA HIS A 365 14.35 11.69 0.40
C HIS A 365 14.30 11.14 -1.03
N TYR A 366 15.39 11.33 -1.78
CA TYR A 366 15.55 10.71 -3.09
C TYR A 366 16.97 10.23 -3.31
N PHE A 367 17.10 9.21 -4.17
CA PHE A 367 18.28 8.40 -4.36
C PHE A 367 18.63 8.28 -5.85
N SER A 368 19.92 8.14 -6.12
CA SER A 368 20.46 7.87 -7.44
C SER A 368 20.27 6.40 -7.80
N ILE A 369 19.85 6.15 -9.04
CA ILE A 369 19.72 4.81 -9.63
C ILE A 369 20.96 4.39 -10.43
N GLN A 370 22.01 5.22 -10.44
CA GLN A 370 23.21 5.05 -11.27
C GLN A 370 23.86 3.67 -11.09
N LYS A 371 23.94 3.17 -9.85
CA LYS A 371 24.50 1.84 -9.58
C LYS A 371 23.68 0.72 -10.23
N ALA A 372 22.35 0.84 -10.24
CA ALA A 372 21.47 -0.12 -10.89
C ALA A 372 21.58 -0.04 -12.43
N GLU A 373 21.75 1.16 -12.98
CA GLU A 373 22.01 1.37 -14.41
C GLU A 373 23.33 0.71 -14.83
N GLU A 374 24.41 0.96 -14.09
CA GLU A 374 25.76 0.48 -14.42
C GLU A 374 25.93 -1.04 -14.22
N GLU A 375 25.43 -1.58 -13.11
CA GLU A 375 25.67 -2.99 -12.76
C GLU A 375 24.57 -3.95 -13.25
N LEU A 376 23.31 -3.51 -13.25
CA LEU A 376 22.16 -4.36 -13.64
C LEU A 376 21.62 -4.01 -15.03
N GLY A 377 22.02 -2.89 -15.62
CA GLY A 377 21.43 -2.40 -16.87
C GLY A 377 20.00 -1.88 -16.69
N TYR A 378 19.61 -1.49 -15.47
CA TYR A 378 18.26 -1.04 -15.19
C TYR A 378 17.98 0.31 -15.87
N VAL A 379 17.00 0.34 -16.76
CA VAL A 379 16.47 1.59 -17.34
C VAL A 379 14.95 1.56 -17.18
N PRO A 380 14.32 2.61 -16.61
CA PRO A 380 12.86 2.68 -16.52
C PRO A 380 12.23 2.67 -17.92
N HIS A 381 11.41 1.65 -18.21
CA HIS A 381 10.73 1.52 -19.51
C HIS A 381 9.48 2.39 -19.59
N VAL A 382 8.76 2.51 -18.47
CA VAL A 382 7.53 3.29 -18.37
C VAL A 382 7.84 4.63 -17.73
N THR A 383 7.45 5.71 -18.40
CA THR A 383 7.62 7.06 -17.85
C THR A 383 6.58 7.35 -16.76
N PRO A 384 6.85 8.26 -15.81
CA PRO A 384 5.87 8.63 -14.78
C PRO A 384 4.54 9.14 -15.33
N GLN A 385 4.55 9.80 -16.49
CA GLN A 385 3.33 10.29 -17.14
C GLN A 385 2.46 9.16 -17.67
N GLU A 386 3.08 8.16 -18.32
CA GLU A 386 2.38 6.98 -18.82
C GLU A 386 1.86 6.12 -17.67
N GLY A 387 2.69 5.87 -16.65
CA GLY A 387 2.31 5.12 -15.45
C GLY A 387 1.14 5.78 -14.71
N MET A 388 1.17 7.11 -14.57
CA MET A 388 0.06 7.87 -13.97
C MET A 388 -1.22 7.79 -14.81
N SER A 389 -1.13 7.83 -16.14
CA SER A 389 -2.30 7.69 -17.03
C SER A 389 -2.98 6.34 -16.90
N LYS A 390 -2.20 5.25 -16.84
CA LYS A 390 -2.73 3.89 -16.59
C LYS A 390 -3.37 3.80 -15.21
N THR A 391 -2.72 4.37 -14.20
CA THR A 391 -3.24 4.43 -12.82
C THR A 391 -4.56 5.19 -12.74
N ILE A 392 -4.67 6.36 -13.39
CA ILE A 392 -5.92 7.14 -13.49
C ILE A 392 -7.03 6.30 -14.11
N SER A 393 -6.75 5.63 -15.22
CA SER A 393 -7.73 4.82 -15.94
C SER A 393 -8.28 3.70 -15.04
N TYR A 394 -7.40 3.02 -14.30
CA TYR A 394 -7.78 2.00 -13.31
C TYR A 394 -8.68 2.56 -12.20
N TRP A 395 -8.30 3.69 -11.58
CA TRP A 395 -9.10 4.28 -10.50
C TRP A 395 -10.43 4.86 -10.99
N GLN A 396 -10.50 5.37 -12.23
CA GLN A 396 -11.74 5.82 -12.86
C GLN A 396 -12.69 4.65 -13.13
N GLU A 397 -12.17 3.54 -13.66
CA GLU A 397 -12.96 2.33 -13.83
C GLU A 397 -13.49 1.82 -12.49
N ARG A 398 -12.66 1.81 -11.46
CA ARG A 398 -13.07 1.45 -10.11
C ARG A 398 -14.15 2.38 -9.56
N LYS A 399 -13.99 3.71 -9.68
CA LYS A 399 -15.01 4.70 -9.29
C LYS A 399 -16.32 4.54 -10.07
N ASN A 400 -16.28 3.99 -11.29
CA ASN A 400 -17.49 3.69 -12.05
C ASN A 400 -18.20 2.41 -11.54
N ARG A 401 -17.44 1.45 -11.01
CA ARG A 401 -17.96 0.20 -10.41
C ARG A 401 -18.43 0.40 -8.96
N GLU A 402 -17.71 1.20 -8.17
CA GLU A 402 -17.97 1.51 -6.77
C GLU A 402 -18.52 2.93 -6.61
N LEU A 403 -19.71 3.09 -6.04
CA LEU A 403 -20.22 4.41 -5.68
C LEU A 403 -19.52 4.91 -4.42
N ASP A 404 -18.79 6.01 -4.52
CA ASP A 404 -18.24 6.70 -3.35
C ASP A 404 -19.37 7.06 -2.37
N GLY A 405 -19.13 6.92 -1.08
CA GLY A 405 -20.06 7.36 -0.04
C GLY A 405 -20.00 8.88 0.18
N PRO A 406 -20.89 9.43 1.04
CA PRO A 406 -20.76 10.82 1.46
C PRO A 406 -19.45 11.05 2.20
N THR A 407 -18.96 12.29 2.16
CA THR A 407 -17.83 12.72 2.99
C THR A 407 -18.16 12.55 4.48
N ILE A 408 -17.16 12.68 5.34
CA ILE A 408 -17.38 12.52 6.79
C ILE A 408 -18.27 13.62 7.37
N TYR A 409 -18.39 14.78 6.72
CA TYR A 409 -19.16 15.91 7.23
C TYR A 409 -20.67 15.63 7.35
N PRO A 410 -21.36 15.07 6.34
CA PRO A 410 -22.71 14.52 6.49
C PRO A 410 -22.88 13.57 7.66
N TRP A 411 -21.94 12.63 7.85
CA TRP A 411 -22.00 11.70 8.98
C TRP A 411 -21.93 12.43 10.31
N ILE A 412 -20.98 13.35 10.49
CA ILE A 412 -20.85 14.17 11.70
C ILE A 412 -22.11 15.02 11.91
N PHE A 413 -22.61 15.66 10.86
CA PHE A 413 -23.80 16.50 10.92
C PHE A 413 -25.02 15.71 11.38
N CYS A 414 -25.26 14.51 10.82
CA CYS A 414 -26.42 13.71 11.18
C CYS A 414 -26.25 13.00 12.54
N LEU A 415 -25.10 12.37 12.80
CA LEU A 415 -24.85 11.61 14.03
C LEU A 415 -24.67 12.50 15.27
N ILE A 416 -24.20 13.74 15.10
CA ILE A 416 -24.09 14.69 16.23
C ILE A 416 -25.29 15.62 16.24
N GLY A 417 -25.68 16.18 15.10
CA GLY A 417 -26.70 17.23 15.03
C GLY A 417 -28.10 16.76 15.41
N ILE A 418 -28.53 15.57 15.00
CA ILE A 418 -29.87 15.05 15.33
C ILE A 418 -29.96 14.69 16.82
N PRO A 419 -29.01 13.92 17.41
CA PRO A 419 -28.99 13.69 18.86
C PRO A 419 -28.83 14.96 19.69
N TRP A 420 -28.03 15.93 19.21
CA TRP A 420 -27.91 17.25 19.84
C TRP A 420 -29.25 17.96 19.90
N LEU A 421 -29.96 18.03 18.77
CA LEU A 421 -31.26 18.69 18.69
C LEU A 421 -32.31 17.96 19.54
N PHE A 422 -32.31 16.63 19.55
CA PHE A 422 -33.15 15.82 20.43
C PHE A 422 -32.88 16.12 21.91
N GLY A 423 -31.61 16.10 22.31
CA GLY A 423 -31.20 16.39 23.69
C GLY A 423 -31.61 17.80 24.13
N ALA A 424 -31.40 18.80 23.27
CA ALA A 424 -31.83 20.17 23.55
C ALA A 424 -33.35 20.32 23.65
N ALA A 425 -34.11 19.59 22.81
CA ALA A 425 -35.57 19.74 22.69
C ALA A 425 -36.37 18.96 23.75
N PHE A 426 -35.87 17.79 24.18
CA PHE A 426 -36.66 16.84 25.01
C PHE A 426 -36.01 16.48 26.35
N LEU A 427 -34.68 16.58 26.51
CA LEU A 427 -34.04 16.17 27.76
C LEU A 427 -34.06 17.27 28.84
N PRO A 428 -34.09 16.87 30.13
CA PRO A 428 -33.95 17.80 31.25
C PRO A 428 -32.56 18.44 31.30
N ASN A 429 -32.44 19.59 31.98
CA ASN A 429 -31.21 20.39 32.05
C ASN A 429 -30.16 19.78 33.00
N VAL A 430 -29.66 18.59 32.68
CA VAL A 430 -28.64 17.88 33.48
C VAL A 430 -27.38 17.63 32.65
N GLY A 431 -26.22 17.87 33.27
CA GLY A 431 -24.91 17.63 32.68
C GLY A 431 -24.68 18.35 31.32
N PRO A 432 -24.20 17.64 30.27
CA PRO A 432 -23.83 18.24 28.99
C PRO A 432 -25.01 18.79 28.18
N VAL A 433 -26.26 18.49 28.57
CA VAL A 433 -27.47 18.99 27.88
C VAL A 433 -27.67 20.50 28.07
N LYS A 434 -27.22 21.05 29.20
CA LYS A 434 -27.39 22.48 29.53
C LYS A 434 -26.79 23.42 28.46
N PRO A 435 -25.50 23.30 28.07
CA PRO A 435 -24.94 24.14 27.00
C PRO A 435 -25.61 23.87 25.64
N PHE A 436 -25.95 22.63 25.31
CA PHE A 436 -26.59 22.28 24.03
C PHE A 436 -27.95 22.95 23.87
N LYS A 437 -28.73 22.98 24.96
CA LYS A 437 -30.03 23.64 25.00
C LYS A 437 -29.92 25.15 24.87
N THR A 438 -28.97 25.78 25.56
CA THR A 438 -28.73 27.23 25.44
C THR A 438 -28.40 27.63 24.01
N ILE A 439 -27.47 26.92 23.36
CA ILE A 439 -27.10 27.18 21.96
C ILE A 439 -28.29 26.94 21.03
N SER A 440 -29.04 25.87 21.23
CA SER A 440 -30.21 25.59 20.39
C SER A 440 -31.31 26.65 20.57
N LEU A 441 -31.55 27.12 21.78
CA LEU A 441 -32.51 28.21 22.04
C LEU A 441 -32.08 29.55 21.44
N PHE A 442 -30.78 29.79 21.30
CA PHE A 442 -30.28 30.97 20.57
C PHE A 442 -30.73 30.96 19.10
N PHE A 443 -30.65 29.81 18.42
CA PHE A 443 -31.08 29.69 17.01
C PHE A 443 -32.60 29.56 16.85
N TYR A 444 -33.24 28.69 17.64
CA TYR A 444 -34.67 28.37 17.51
C TYR A 444 -35.58 29.35 18.26
N ARG A 445 -35.03 30.24 19.10
CA ARG A 445 -35.70 31.26 19.93
C ARG A 445 -36.64 30.72 21.02
N SER A 446 -37.19 29.51 20.88
CA SER A 446 -38.03 28.86 21.89
C SER A 446 -37.86 27.34 21.87
N LEU A 447 -38.20 26.70 23.00
CA LEU A 447 -38.15 25.24 23.13
C LEU A 447 -39.14 24.56 22.17
N ARG A 448 -40.32 25.15 22.01
CA ARG A 448 -41.36 24.64 21.10
C ARG A 448 -40.89 24.66 19.64
N ASN A 449 -40.18 25.71 19.23
CA ASN A 449 -39.62 25.79 17.89
C ASN A 449 -38.53 24.73 17.65
N ALA A 450 -37.68 24.45 18.66
CA ALA A 450 -36.68 23.39 18.57
C ALA A 450 -37.33 22.00 18.45
N GLN A 451 -38.41 21.74 19.20
CA GLN A 451 -39.20 20.50 19.12
C GLN A 451 -39.86 20.34 17.75
N ILE A 452 -40.49 21.39 17.23
CA ILE A 452 -41.08 21.39 15.88
C ILE A 452 -39.99 21.13 14.83
N GLY A 453 -38.84 21.81 14.95
CA GLY A 453 -37.68 21.59 14.08
C GLY A 453 -37.22 20.14 14.07
N PHE A 454 -37.09 19.51 15.24
CA PHE A 454 -36.72 18.09 15.36
C PHE A 454 -37.73 17.16 14.67
N VAL A 455 -39.03 17.37 14.89
CA VAL A 455 -40.08 16.54 14.29
C VAL A 455 -40.06 16.66 12.77
N ILE A 456 -39.93 17.89 12.25
CA ILE A 456 -39.84 18.13 10.80
C ILE A 456 -38.62 17.43 10.20
N VAL A 457 -37.43 17.61 10.79
CA VAL A 457 -36.19 16.97 10.31
C VAL A 457 -36.34 15.44 10.31
N THR A 458 -36.89 14.87 11.38
CA THR A 458 -37.10 13.42 11.49
C THR A 458 -38.07 12.90 10.43
N LEU A 459 -39.18 13.61 10.20
CA LEU A 459 -40.15 13.25 9.16
C LEU A 459 -39.52 13.29 7.76
N VAL A 460 -38.73 14.32 7.46
CA VAL A 460 -38.00 14.42 6.18
C VAL A 460 -37.05 13.24 5.99
N HIS A 461 -36.25 12.89 7.00
CA HIS A 461 -35.37 11.72 6.96
C HIS A 461 -36.13 10.41 6.71
N ILE A 462 -37.26 10.20 7.37
CA ILE A 462 -38.10 9.00 7.18
C ILE A 462 -38.67 8.96 5.76
N CYS A 463 -39.23 10.08 5.27
CA CYS A 463 -39.76 10.16 3.92
C CYS A 463 -38.69 9.87 2.86
N GLU A 464 -37.48 10.43 3.04
CA GLU A 464 -36.35 10.18 2.15
C GLU A 464 -35.88 8.73 2.19
N ALA A 465 -35.83 8.12 3.38
CA ALA A 465 -35.47 6.72 3.55
C ALA A 465 -36.50 5.78 2.88
N MET A 466 -37.79 6.07 3.02
CA MET A 466 -38.86 5.33 2.35
C MET A 466 -38.76 5.45 0.83
N TYR A 467 -38.48 6.65 0.31
CA TYR A 467 -38.26 6.87 -1.11
C TYR A 467 -37.01 6.13 -1.61
N ALA A 468 -35.90 6.19 -0.86
CA ALA A 468 -34.68 5.44 -1.17
C ALA A 468 -34.94 3.94 -1.23
N TRP A 469 -35.67 3.38 -0.25
CA TRP A 469 -36.03 1.96 -0.24
C TRP A 469 -36.86 1.56 -1.46
N TYR A 470 -37.86 2.37 -1.82
CA TYR A 470 -38.68 2.13 -3.01
C TYR A 470 -37.86 2.16 -4.31
N LEU A 471 -36.95 3.13 -4.44
CA LEU A 471 -36.06 3.24 -5.59
C LEU A 471 -35.04 2.09 -5.62
N ALA A 472 -34.48 1.72 -4.47
CA ALA A 472 -33.50 0.65 -4.34
C ALA A 472 -34.10 -0.71 -4.74
N LYS A 473 -35.37 -1.00 -4.41
CA LYS A 473 -36.05 -2.21 -4.92
C LYS A 473 -36.03 -2.35 -6.45
N LYS A 474 -35.97 -1.25 -7.20
CA LYS A 474 -35.90 -1.26 -8.67
C LYS A 474 -34.46 -1.32 -9.19
N VAL A 475 -33.52 -0.72 -8.47
CA VAL A 475 -32.14 -0.50 -8.95
C VAL A 475 -31.15 -1.51 -8.37
N ASP A 476 -31.34 -1.90 -7.11
CA ASP A 476 -30.44 -2.72 -6.28
C ASP A 476 -31.26 -3.53 -5.24
N PRO A 477 -32.06 -4.52 -5.69
CA PRO A 477 -33.02 -5.21 -4.81
C PRO A 477 -32.34 -6.03 -3.70
N SER A 478 -31.11 -6.51 -3.92
CA SER A 478 -30.35 -7.27 -2.92
C SER A 478 -29.96 -6.44 -1.70
N ASN A 479 -29.78 -5.13 -1.84
CA ASN A 479 -29.38 -4.24 -0.74
C ASN A 479 -30.42 -3.16 -0.39
N ALA A 480 -31.68 -3.37 -0.76
CA ALA A 480 -32.73 -2.35 -0.57
C ALA A 480 -32.87 -1.91 0.90
N ASN A 481 -32.77 -2.86 1.84
CA ASN A 481 -32.85 -2.57 3.27
C ASN A 481 -31.63 -1.81 3.80
N GLY A 482 -30.43 -2.05 3.25
CA GLY A 482 -29.23 -1.29 3.58
C GLY A 482 -29.37 0.18 3.18
N TRP A 483 -29.89 0.43 1.97
CA TRP A 483 -30.17 1.79 1.48
C TRP A 483 -31.21 2.53 2.34
N PHE A 484 -32.21 1.83 2.88
CA PHE A 484 -33.18 2.42 3.81
C PHE A 484 -32.49 2.93 5.08
N TRP A 485 -31.77 2.06 5.80
CA TRP A 485 -31.13 2.42 7.07
C TRP A 485 -30.03 3.47 6.87
N GLN A 486 -29.25 3.35 5.81
CA GLN A 486 -28.24 4.34 5.47
C GLN A 486 -28.87 5.71 5.17
N THR A 487 -29.96 5.77 4.42
CA THR A 487 -30.66 7.03 4.13
C THR A 487 -31.42 7.57 5.34
N LEU A 488 -31.91 6.72 6.23
CA LEU A 488 -32.53 7.18 7.47
C LEU A 488 -31.51 7.95 8.34
N ILE A 489 -30.27 7.44 8.39
CA ILE A 489 -29.18 8.07 9.15
C ILE A 489 -28.62 9.29 8.41
N LEU A 490 -28.39 9.19 7.09
CA LEU A 490 -27.67 10.20 6.30
C LEU A 490 -28.54 11.13 5.45
N ALA A 491 -29.86 10.94 5.43
CA ALA A 491 -30.81 11.70 4.61
C ALA A 491 -30.39 11.83 3.14
N THR A 492 -30.69 13.00 2.55
CA THR A 492 -30.40 13.42 1.17
C THR A 492 -29.01 13.03 0.69
N PHE A 493 -28.01 12.98 1.57
CA PHE A 493 -26.65 12.62 1.19
C PHE A 493 -26.57 11.18 0.68
N SER A 494 -27.23 10.21 1.32
CA SER A 494 -27.30 8.82 0.84
C SER A 494 -28.20 8.69 -0.40
N LEU A 495 -29.34 9.39 -0.39
CA LEU A 495 -30.30 9.35 -1.51
C LEU A 495 -29.68 9.84 -2.83
N ARG A 496 -28.81 10.86 -2.79
CA ARG A 496 -28.08 11.36 -3.98
C ARG A 496 -27.25 10.27 -4.66
N PHE A 497 -26.61 9.39 -3.89
CA PHE A 497 -25.82 8.28 -4.45
C PHE A 497 -26.71 7.23 -5.10
N LEU A 498 -27.82 6.87 -4.46
CA LEU A 498 -28.79 5.94 -5.05
C LEU A 498 -29.40 6.50 -6.34
N LEU A 499 -29.70 7.80 -6.39
CA LEU A 499 -30.18 8.47 -7.61
C LEU A 499 -29.13 8.44 -8.73
N ARG A 500 -27.84 8.64 -8.42
CA ARG A 500 -26.76 8.51 -9.39
C ARG A 500 -26.65 7.08 -9.93
N ARG A 501 -26.76 6.06 -9.05
CA ARG A 501 -26.81 4.64 -9.46
C ARG A 501 -27.98 4.36 -10.40
N ALA A 502 -29.16 4.89 -10.08
CA ALA A 502 -30.36 4.75 -10.89
C ALA A 502 -30.20 5.36 -12.28
N ARG A 503 -29.51 6.51 -12.38
CA ARG A 503 -29.23 7.20 -13.65
C ARG A 503 -28.28 6.40 -14.54
N ASN A 504 -27.20 5.85 -13.98
CA ASN A 504 -26.23 5.06 -14.75
C ASN A 504 -26.86 3.76 -15.30
N LYS A 505 -27.76 3.12 -14.54
CA LYS A 505 -28.48 1.90 -14.98
C LYS A 505 -29.51 2.15 -16.09
N LYS A 506 -29.96 3.40 -16.26
CA LYS A 506 -30.84 3.83 -17.37
C LYS A 506 -30.08 4.15 -18.66
N ILE A 507 -28.77 4.37 -18.59
CA ILE A 507 -27.92 4.66 -19.76
C ILE A 507 -27.36 3.36 -20.38
N THR A 508 -27.34 2.28 -19.60
CA THR A 508 -26.85 0.94 -19.98
C THR A 508 -27.96 -0.02 -20.42
N LYS A 509 -29.22 0.42 -20.38
CA LYS A 509 -30.39 -0.24 -20.99
C LYS A 509 -30.87 0.62 -22.14
#